data_AF-T2IZG2-F1
#
_entry.id   AF-T2IZG2-F1
#
_cell.length_a   1.000
_cell.length_b   1.000
_cell.length_c   1.000
_cell.angle_alpha   90.00
_cell.angle_beta   90.00
_cell.angle_gamma   90.00
#
_symmetry.space_group_name_H-M   'P 1'
#
loop_
_entity.id
_entity.type
_entity.pdbx_description
1 polymer ?
#
loop_
_entity_poly.entity_id
_entity_poly.type
_entity_poly.pdbx_seq_one_letter_code
_entity_poly.pdbx_strand_id
1 'polypeptide(L)' 'MYQYHDVPKTIYEELEKSPSKGQYFNGEIKDKFGFDREN' A
#
# COMPACT_ATOMS: atom_id res chain seq x y z
N MET A 1 -3.07 -13.64 -1.08
CA MET A 1 -2.61 -12.53 -0.21
C MET A 1 -1.67 -11.65 -1.04
N TYR A 2 -1.76 -10.31 -0.97
CA TYR A 2 -0.83 -9.43 -1.69
C TYR A 2 0.26 -8.95 -0.74
N GLN A 3 1.52 -9.24 -1.05
CA GLN A 3 2.67 -8.76 -0.28
C GLN A 3 3.39 -7.66 -1.06
N TYR A 4 3.55 -6.50 -0.42
CA TYR A 4 4.27 -5.36 -0.98
C TYR A 4 5.62 -5.26 -0.29
N HIS A 5 6.72 -5.52 -1.00
CA HIS A 5 8.02 -5.80 -0.38
C HIS A 5 8.89 -4.57 -0.09
N ASP A 6 8.62 -3.43 -0.75
CA ASP A 6 9.43 -2.21 -0.62
C ASP A 6 8.60 -0.96 -0.25
N VAL A 7 7.46 -1.16 0.43
CA VAL A 7 6.64 -0.02 0.88
C VAL A 7 7.31 0.64 2.08
N PRO A 8 7.66 1.94 1.99
CA PRO A 8 8.24 2.67 3.12
C PRO A 8 7.30 2.65 4.31
N LYS A 9 7.88 2.57 5.51
CA LYS A 9 7.10 2.59 6.76
C LYS A 9 6.20 3.83 6.88
N THR A 10 6.63 4.98 6.34
CA THR A 10 5.83 6.21 6.29
C THR A 10 4.53 6.04 5.50
N ILE A 11 4.57 5.35 4.35
CA ILE A 11 3.39 5.08 3.53
C ILE A 11 2.41 4.18 4.27
N TYR A 12 2.91 3.21 5.04
CA TYR A 12 2.07 2.37 5.90
C TYR A 12 1.40 3.18 7.01
N GLU A 13 2.16 4.02 7.71
CA GLU A 13 1.62 4.89 8.77
C GLU A 13 0.59 5.90 8.24
N GLU A 14 0.80 6.43 7.04
CA GLU A 14 -0.14 7.31 6.36
C GLU A 14 -1.40 6.57 5.87
N LEU A 15 -1.27 5.33 5.40
CA LEU A 15 -2.41 4.46 5.08
C LEU A 15 -3.26 4.18 6.33
N GLU A 16 -2.62 3.92 7.48
CA GLU A 16 -3.33 3.69 8.75
C GLU A 16 -4.12 4.92 9.18
N LYS A 17 -3.50 6.10 9.12
CA LYS A 17 -4.09 7.40 9.48
C LYS A 17 -5.11 7.92 8.46
N SER A 18 -5.06 7.44 7.22
CA SER A 18 -5.94 7.89 6.16
C SER A 18 -7.41 7.55 6.50
N PRO A 19 -8.34 8.51 6.32
CA PRO A 19 -9.77 8.27 6.48
C PRO A 19 -10.33 7.27 5.46
N SER A 20 -9.63 7.07 4.33
CA SER A 20 -10.02 6.13 3.28
C SER A 20 -8.81 5.32 2.80
N LYS A 21 -8.70 4.10 3.33
CA LYS A 21 -7.61 3.16 3.00
C LYS A 21 -7.59 2.80 1.53
N GLY A 22 -8.76 2.63 0.91
CA GLY A 22 -8.86 2.31 -0.52
C GLY A 22 -8.41 3.45 -1.44
N GLN A 23 -8.79 4.69 -1.13
CA GLN A 23 -8.33 5.85 -1.93
C GLN A 23 -6.83 6.07 -1.78
N TYR A 24 -6.32 5.98 -0.55
CA TYR A 24 -4.89 6.12 -0.30
C TYR A 24 -4.09 5.01 -0.98
N PHE A 25 -4.53 3.76 -0.84
CA PHE A 25 -3.92 2.63 -1.53
C PHE A 25 -3.90 2.84 -3.04
N ASN A 26 -5.02 3.24 -3.65
CA ASN A 26 -5.07 3.45 -5.11
C ASN A 26 -4.20 4.62 -5.60
N GLY A 27 -4.03 5.67 -4.79
CA GLY A 27 -3.26 6.86 -5.17
C GLY A 27 -1.76 6.73 -4.88
N GLU A 28 -1.40 6.08 -3.77
CA GLU A 28 -0.03 6.07 -3.25
C GLU A 28 0.64 4.69 -3.27
N ILE A 29 -0.10 3.59 -3.43
CA ILE A 29 0.48 2.24 -3.31
C ILE A 29 0.31 1.45 -4.61
N LYS A 30 -0.92 1.40 -5.13
CA LYS A 30 -1.30 0.68 -6.34
C LYS A 30 -0.49 1.22 -7.52
N ASP A 31 0.12 0.30 -8.28
CA ASP A 31 0.95 0.57 -9.46
C ASP A 31 2.25 1.36 -9.19
N LYS A 32 2.51 1.80 -7.94
CA LYS A 32 3.76 2.45 -7.52
C LYS A 32 4.78 1.49 -6.90
N PHE A 33 4.29 0.41 -6.31
CA PHE A 33 5.14 -0.62 -5.69
C PHE A 33 4.90 -1.97 -6.36
N GLY A 34 6.00 -2.71 -6.53
CA GLY A 34 5.94 -4.12 -6.89
C GLY A 34 5.23 -4.90 -5.79
N PHE A 35 4.32 -5.79 -6.19
CA PHE A 35 3.66 -6.70 -5.27
C PHE A 35 3.75 -8.12 -5.79
N ASP A 36 3.96 -9.06 -4.86
CA ASP A 36 3.83 -10.47 -5.13
C ASP A 36 2.44 -10.92 -4.71
N ARG A 37 1.77 -11.65 -5.61
CA ARG A 37 0.50 -12.28 -5.31
C ARG A 37 0.76 -13.71 -4.85
N GLU A 38 0.72 -13.90 -3.55
CA GLU A 38 0.78 -15.23 -2.96
C GLU A 38 -0.61 -15.87 -3.07
N ASN A 39 -0.67 -17.04 -3.72
CA ASN A 39 -1.90 -17.82 -3.96
C ASN A 39 -2.32 -18.60 -2.71
#